data_AF-A0AAE2EFJ2-F1
#
_entry.id   AF-A0AAE2EFJ2-F1
#
_cell.length_a   1.000
_cell.length_b   1.000
_cell.length_c   1.000
_cell.angle_alpha   90.00
_cell.angle_beta   90.00
_cell.angle_gamma   90.00
#
_symmetry.space_group_name_H-M   'P 1'
#
loop_
_entity.id
_entity.type
_entity.pdbx_description
1 polymer ?
#
loop_
_entity_poly.entity_id
_entity_poly.type
_entity_poly.pdbx_seq_one_letter_code
_entity_poly.pdbx_strand_id
1 'polypeptide(L)' 'MKSGYISYFEGYDAKGYAISNGNGAVTVEHDETSCADPVSLKDEHTAYLLAKEKETNGDVVRIVIKNLMKV' A
#
# COMPACT_ATOMS: atom_id res chain seq x y z
N MET A 1 -7.90 17.00 -9.31
CA MET A 1 -6.56 17.25 -8.74
C MET A 1 -5.87 15.93 -8.48
N LYS A 2 -4.53 15.93 -8.44
CA LYS A 2 -3.72 14.77 -8.08
C LYS A 2 -3.18 14.91 -6.67
N SER A 3 -3.21 13.84 -5.89
CA SER A 3 -2.49 13.75 -4.62
C SER A 3 -1.58 12.54 -4.63
N GLY A 4 -0.31 12.77 -4.33
CA GLY A 4 0.68 11.71 -4.18
C GLY A 4 0.74 11.25 -2.72
N TYR A 5 1.01 9.98 -2.52
CA TYR A 5 1.22 9.38 -1.21
C TYR A 5 2.44 8.46 -1.26
N ILE A 6 3.20 8.46 -0.17
CA ILE A 6 4.28 7.50 0.09
C ILE A 6 3.87 6.65 1.28
N SER A 7 4.14 5.35 1.21
CA SER A 7 3.86 4.40 2.28
C SER A 7 5.13 3.71 2.76
N TYR A 8 5.11 3.29 4.02
CA TYR A 8 5.96 2.22 4.53
C TYR A 8 5.09 1.00 4.83
N PHE A 9 5.53 -0.19 4.43
CA PHE A 9 4.79 -1.43 4.58
C PHE A 9 5.66 -2.59 5.05
N GLU A 10 5.00 -3.58 5.63
CA GLU A 10 5.57 -4.88 6.00
C GLU A 10 4.79 -6.00 5.26
N GLY A 11 5.51 -6.97 4.72
CA GLY A 11 4.98 -8.19 4.13
C GLY A 11 5.06 -9.36 5.11
N TYR A 12 3.98 -10.14 5.19
CA TYR A 12 3.80 -11.20 6.16
C TYR A 12 3.55 -12.55 5.48
N ASP A 13 4.08 -13.61 6.07
CA ASP A 13 3.80 -15.00 5.68
C ASP A 13 2.46 -15.51 6.24
N ALA A 14 2.09 -16.74 5.87
CA ALA A 14 0.85 -17.38 6.32
C ALA A 14 0.79 -17.66 7.84
N LYS A 15 1.93 -17.60 8.53
CA LYS A 15 2.02 -17.77 9.99
C LYS A 15 1.95 -16.43 10.72
N GLY A 16 1.95 -15.31 9.98
CA GLY A 16 1.92 -13.96 10.53
C GLY A 16 3.30 -13.42 10.92
N TYR A 17 4.39 -14.00 10.42
CA TYR A 17 5.73 -13.44 10.57
C TYR A 17 6.01 -12.39 9.50
N ALA A 18 6.60 -11.27 9.91
CA ALA A 18 7.10 -10.28 8.95
C ALA A 18 8.34 -10.84 8.24
N ILE A 19 8.27 -10.95 6.92
CA ILE A 19 9.32 -11.56 6.07
C ILE A 19 9.84 -10.60 4.99
N SER A 20 9.18 -9.47 4.78
CA SER A 20 9.68 -8.37 3.93
C SER A 20 9.22 -7.02 4.46
N ASN A 21 9.88 -5.95 4.03
CA ASN A 21 9.43 -4.58 4.24
C ASN A 21 9.88 -3.71 3.07
N GLY A 22 9.21 -2.58 2.91
CA GLY A 22 9.55 -1.66 1.83
C GLY A 22 8.75 -0.38 1.86
N ASN A 23 8.94 0.40 0.80
CA ASN A 23 8.21 1.63 0.55
C ASN A 23 7.37 1.52 -0.71
N GLY A 24 6.21 2.15 -0.68
CA GLY A 24 5.30 2.25 -1.82
C GLY A 24 5.01 3.70 -2.16
N ALA A 25 4.55 3.95 -3.38
CA ALA A 25 4.03 5.25 -3.77
C ALA A 25 2.75 5.06 -4.61
N VAL A 26 1.80 5.96 -4.44
CA VAL A 26 0.54 5.96 -5.20
C VAL A 26 0.11 7.41 -5.47
N THR A 27 -0.49 7.64 -6.63
CA THR A 27 -1.12 8.93 -6.98
C THR A 27 -2.59 8.67 -7.24
N VAL A 28 -3.46 9.47 -6.61
CA VAL A 28 -4.91 9.38 -6.77
C VAL A 28 -5.48 10.68 -7.29
N GLU A 29 -6.43 10.54 -8.22
CA GLU A 29 -7.24 11.62 -8.73
C GLU A 29 -8.46 11.85 -7.81
N HIS A 30 -8.84 13.10 -7.59
CA HIS A 30 -10.03 13.50 -6.85
C HIS A 30 -10.55 14.83 -7.39
N ASP A 31 -11.81 15.16 -7.11
CA ASP A 31 -12.40 16.43 -7.54
C ASP A 31 -11.90 17.62 -6.68
N GLU A 32 -12.24 18.86 -7.04
CA GLU A 32 -11.79 20.06 -6.32
C GLU A 32 -12.43 20.22 -4.93
N THR A 33 -13.51 19.49 -4.66
CA THR A 33 -14.36 19.62 -3.48
C THR A 33 -14.27 18.43 -2.52
N SER A 34 -13.65 17.32 -2.95
CA SER A 34 -13.55 16.06 -2.22
C SER A 34 -12.11 15.60 -2.08
N CYS A 35 -11.80 14.97 -0.95
CA CYS A 35 -10.54 14.26 -0.78
C CYS A 35 -10.66 12.85 -1.34
N ALA A 36 -9.53 12.23 -1.67
CA ALA A 36 -9.50 10.79 -1.95
C ALA A 36 -10.10 10.01 -0.76
N ASP A 37 -10.95 9.03 -1.04
CA ASP A 37 -11.50 8.15 -0.02
C ASP A 37 -10.36 7.37 0.65
N PRO A 38 -10.11 7.57 1.96
CA PRO A 38 -8.99 6.95 2.64
C PRO A 38 -9.11 5.42 2.71
N VAL A 39 -10.33 4.86 2.69
CA VAL A 39 -10.53 3.40 2.73
C VAL A 39 -10.14 2.80 1.39
N SER A 40 -10.71 3.31 0.30
CA SER A 40 -10.38 2.85 -1.06
C SER A 40 -8.90 3.02 -1.37
N LEU A 41 -8.31 4.18 -1.03
CA LEU A 41 -6.87 4.43 -1.18
C LEU A 41 -6.01 3.36 -0.48
N LYS A 42 -6.33 3.05 0.78
CA LYS A 42 -5.57 2.07 1.57
C LYS A 42 -5.74 0.65 1.01
N ASP A 43 -6.95 0.25 0.65
CA ASP A 43 -7.24 -1.11 0.16
C ASP A 43 -6.62 -1.36 -1.22
N GLU A 44 -6.78 -0.43 -2.16
CA GLU A 44 -6.20 -0.51 -3.51
C GLU A 44 -4.67 -0.51 -3.46
N HIS A 45 -4.07 0.39 -2.66
CA HIS A 45 -2.62 0.45 -2.51
C HIS A 45 -2.05 -0.81 -1.86
N THR A 46 -2.73 -1.35 -0.83
CA THR A 46 -2.34 -2.61 -0.19
C THR A 46 -2.40 -3.78 -1.18
N ALA A 47 -3.46 -3.85 -2.01
CA ALA A 47 -3.61 -4.90 -3.01
C ALA A 47 -2.52 -4.83 -4.09
N TYR A 48 -2.21 -3.62 -4.58
CA TYR A 48 -1.12 -3.40 -5.52
C TYR A 48 0.24 -3.84 -4.94
N LEU A 49 0.56 -3.41 -3.72
CA LEU A 49 1.80 -3.78 -3.04
C LEU A 49 1.91 -5.29 -2.83
N LEU A 50 0.81 -5.97 -2.49
CA LEU A 50 0.81 -7.42 -2.32
C LEU A 50 1.11 -8.15 -3.63
N ALA A 51 0.53 -7.70 -4.74
CA ALA A 51 0.81 -8.26 -6.05
C ALA A 51 2.29 -8.08 -6.41
N LYS A 52 2.85 -6.89 -6.16
CA LYS A 52 4.26 -6.59 -6.43
C LYS A 52 5.23 -7.38 -5.56
N GLU A 53 4.96 -7.49 -4.26
CA GLU A 53 5.81 -8.28 -3.37
C GLU A 53 5.81 -9.75 -3.76
N LYS A 54 4.68 -10.31 -4.20
CA LYS A 54 4.59 -11.69 -4.68
C LYS A 54 5.39 -11.96 -5.95
N GLU A 55 5.67 -10.95 -6.77
CA GLU A 55 6.57 -11.09 -7.93
C GLU A 55 8.02 -11.39 -7.49
N THR A 56 8.41 -10.96 -6.28
CA THR A 56 9.77 -11.12 -5.74
C THR A 56 9.85 -12.22 -4.68
N ASN A 57 8.82 -12.35 -3.85
CA ASN A 57 8.73 -13.32 -2.76
C ASN A 57 7.32 -13.92 -2.68
N GLY A 58 7.18 -15.14 -3.21
CA GLY A 58 5.90 -15.86 -3.26
C GLY A 58 5.34 -16.27 -1.88
N ASP A 59 6.14 -16.22 -0.82
CA ASP A 59 5.69 -16.58 0.54
C ASP A 59 4.91 -15.45 1.22
N VAL A 60 4.94 -14.22 0.66
CA VAL A 60 4.17 -13.09 1.17
C VAL A 60 2.69 -13.29 0.85
N VAL A 61 1.86 -13.37 1.89
CA VAL A 61 0.40 -13.52 1.75
C VAL A 61 -0.38 -12.28 2.18
N ARG A 62 0.24 -11.37 2.94
CA ARG A 62 -0.40 -10.16 3.47
C ARG A 62 0.56 -8.99 3.48
N ILE A 63 0.05 -7.81 3.11
CA ILE A 63 0.71 -6.52 3.33
C ILE A 63 0.01 -5.77 4.45
N VAL A 64 0.79 -5.11 5.30
CA VAL A 64 0.29 -4.12 6.28
C VAL A 64 1.02 -2.81 6.03
N ILE A 65 0.26 -1.78 5.64
CA ILE A 65 0.77 -0.41 5.58
C ILE A 65 0.88 0.11 7.02
N LYS A 66 2.09 0.45 7.44
CA LYS A 66 2.41 0.93 8.79
C LYS A 66 2.42 2.46 8.85
N ASN A 67 2.66 3.11 7.71
CA ASN A 67 2.55 4.54 7.56
C ASN A 67 2.11 4.89 6.13
N LEU A 68 1.27 5.91 5.98
CA LEU A 68 0.86 6.47 4.70
C LEU A 68 0.84 8.00 4.85
N MET A 69 1.67 8.67 4.06
CA MET A 69 1.85 10.11 4.13
C MET A 69 1.61 10.74 2.76
N LYS A 70 0.88 11.86 2.74
CA LYS A 70 0.70 12.66 1.54
C LYS A 70 2.01 13.41 1.23
N VAL A 71 2.35 13.51 -0.05
CA VAL A 71 3.48 14.32 -0.58
C VAL A 71 3.01 15.47 -1.43
#